data_AF-A0A8J8ERJ2-F1
#
_entry.id   AF-A0A8J8ERJ2-F1
#
_cell.length_a   1.000
_cell.length_b   1.000
_cell.length_c   1.000
_cell.angle_alpha   90.00
_cell.angle_beta   90.00
_cell.angle_gamma   90.00
#
_symmetry.space_group_name_H-M   'P 1'
#
loop_
_entity.id
_entity.type
_entity.pdbx_description
1 polymer ?
#
loop_
_entity_poly.entity_id
_entity_poly.type
_entity_poly.pdbx_seq_one_letter_code
_entity_poly.pdbx_strand_id
1 'polypeptide(L)'
;MKLYEPITLAMPLAKWIGDFIRENGRLPSGEEVREAMKEFGLEESCLDRGLAVYRSRFLIALVFARNENLVIDVISSSGELSDALEVIAYHDKKIEAFVVEILPTNDLEYEGNIGIEPIIIDEKSLEPESSPVLGHFEEDNEGMFLVIDGETYERWKEGGDVTTCPICGGELAWRGEKAYCPDCGYGVKVVKK
;
A
#
# COMPACT_ATOMS: atom_id res chain seq x y z
N MET A 1 2.29 -12.16 -7.47
CA MET A 1 1.51 -10.91 -7.53
C MET A 1 1.64 -10.31 -8.92
N LYS A 2 0.61 -9.60 -9.39
CA LYS A 2 0.62 -8.96 -10.71
C LYS A 2 0.82 -7.46 -10.54
N LEU A 3 2.01 -6.99 -10.89
CA LEU A 3 2.44 -5.60 -10.77
C LEU A 3 2.19 -4.86 -12.07
N TYR A 4 0.99 -4.33 -12.28
CA TYR A 4 0.62 -3.61 -13.51
C TYR A 4 0.57 -2.11 -13.32
N GLU A 5 0.01 -1.66 -12.19
CA GLU A 5 -0.19 -0.23 -11.87
C GLU A 5 0.45 0.10 -10.51
N PRO A 6 0.82 1.36 -10.24
CA PRO A 6 1.48 1.73 -8.99
C PRO A 6 0.75 1.27 -7.73
N ILE A 7 -0.58 1.33 -7.72
CA ILE A 7 -1.41 0.87 -6.58
C ILE A 7 -1.23 -0.62 -6.27
N THR A 8 -0.96 -1.44 -7.30
CA THR A 8 -0.76 -2.89 -7.16
C THR A 8 0.54 -3.28 -6.47
N LEU A 9 1.47 -2.32 -6.31
CA LEU A 9 2.65 -2.45 -5.45
C LEU A 9 2.47 -1.68 -4.13
N ALA A 10 1.93 -0.46 -4.19
CA ALA A 10 1.89 0.45 -3.06
C ALA A 10 1.10 -0.12 -1.86
N MET A 11 -0.10 -0.69 -2.08
CA MET A 11 -0.89 -1.25 -0.96
C MET A 11 -0.25 -2.48 -0.31
N PRO A 12 0.19 -3.52 -1.06
CA PRO A 12 0.92 -4.63 -0.46
C PRO A 12 2.19 -4.20 0.28
N LEU A 13 2.90 -3.20 -0.27
CA LEU A 13 4.12 -2.67 0.32
C LEU A 13 3.82 -1.94 1.64
N ALA A 14 2.81 -1.07 1.68
CA ALA A 14 2.38 -0.41 2.90
C ALA A 14 1.95 -1.43 3.96
N LYS A 15 1.19 -2.46 3.58
CA LYS A 15 0.83 -3.58 4.48
C LYS A 15 2.07 -4.26 5.04
N TRP A 16 3.01 -4.63 4.19
CA TRP A 16 4.25 -5.29 4.61
C TRP A 16 5.07 -4.41 5.56
N ILE A 17 5.20 -3.11 5.29
CA ILE A 17 5.88 -2.16 6.19
C ILE A 17 5.16 -2.08 7.54
N GLY A 18 3.83 -1.95 7.54
CA GLY A 18 3.03 -1.89 8.75
C GLY A 18 3.17 -3.16 9.60
N ASP A 19 3.03 -4.33 8.99
CA ASP A 19 3.21 -5.62 9.65
C ASP A 19 4.64 -5.77 10.21
N PHE A 20 5.66 -5.37 9.43
CA PHE A 20 7.04 -5.36 9.88
C PHE A 20 7.26 -4.50 11.13
N ILE A 21 6.71 -3.28 11.15
CA ILE A 21 6.82 -2.37 12.29
C ILE A 21 6.15 -2.98 13.53
N ARG A 22 4.95 -3.54 13.39
CA ARG A 22 4.24 -4.19 14.50
C ARG A 22 5.02 -5.36 15.08
N GLU A 23 5.71 -6.12 14.24
CA GLU A 23 6.51 -7.28 14.67
C GLU A 23 7.86 -6.88 15.29
N ASN A 24 8.49 -5.80 14.81
CA ASN A 24 9.89 -5.48 15.12
C ASN A 24 10.10 -4.19 15.93
N GLY A 25 9.06 -3.36 16.06
CA GLY A 25 9.12 -2.07 16.77
C GLY A 25 10.04 -1.03 16.12
N ARG A 26 10.28 -1.13 14.81
CA ARG A 26 11.13 -0.21 14.04
C ARG A 26 10.78 -0.22 12.56
N LEU A 27 11.24 0.81 11.84
CA LEU A 27 11.21 0.82 10.37
C LEU A 27 12.12 -0.27 9.79
N PRO A 28 11.76 -0.84 8.62
CA PRO A 28 12.63 -1.76 7.91
C PRO A 28 13.87 -1.04 7.38
N SER A 29 15.00 -1.74 7.42
CA SER A 29 16.27 -1.31 6.86
C SER A 29 16.26 -1.43 5.33
N GLY A 30 17.23 -0.78 4.67
CA GLY A 30 17.35 -0.86 3.21
C GLY A 30 17.52 -2.28 2.68
N GLU A 31 18.19 -3.17 3.41
CA GLU A 31 18.34 -4.58 3.01
C GLU A 31 17.03 -5.37 3.19
N GLU A 32 16.25 -5.08 4.23
CA GLU A 32 14.93 -5.72 4.43
C GLU A 32 13.94 -5.28 3.36
N VAL A 33 13.94 -3.99 3.00
CA VAL A 33 13.16 -3.47 1.86
C VAL A 33 13.62 -4.11 0.55
N ARG A 34 14.94 -4.29 0.37
CA ARG A 34 15.50 -4.95 -0.81
C ARG A 34 14.98 -6.37 -0.98
N GLU A 35 14.97 -7.16 0.09
CA GLU A 35 14.44 -8.53 0.03
C GLU A 35 12.94 -8.55 -0.25
N ALA A 36 12.15 -7.67 0.39
CA ALA A 36 10.73 -7.52 0.10
C ALA A 36 10.44 -7.15 -1.36
N MET A 37 11.21 -6.23 -1.94
CA MET A 37 11.07 -5.84 -3.35
C MET A 37 11.30 -7.02 -4.31
N LYS A 38 12.27 -7.91 -4.00
CA LYS A 38 12.50 -9.14 -4.77
C LYS A 38 11.35 -10.13 -4.62
N GLU A 39 10.82 -10.29 -3.41
CA GLU A 39 9.66 -11.17 -3.13
C GLU A 39 8.40 -10.69 -3.86
N PHE A 40 8.21 -9.38 -3.99
CA PHE A 40 7.14 -8.79 -4.81
C PHE A 40 7.35 -8.95 -6.32
N GLY A 41 8.53 -9.40 -6.75
CA GLY A 41 8.86 -9.68 -8.14
C GLY A 41 9.48 -8.51 -8.89
N LEU A 42 10.09 -7.55 -8.19
CA LEU A 42 10.92 -6.53 -8.83
C LEU A 42 12.39 -6.96 -8.87
N GLU A 43 13.07 -6.55 -9.93
CA GLU A 43 14.51 -6.73 -10.12
C GLU A 43 15.26 -5.47 -9.67
N GLU A 44 16.34 -5.67 -8.92
CA GLU A 44 17.27 -4.58 -8.60
C GLU A 44 17.98 -4.08 -9.85
N SER A 45 17.79 -2.81 -10.18
CA SER A 45 18.40 -2.16 -11.35
C SER A 45 19.60 -1.28 -10.97
N CYS A 46 19.58 -0.65 -9.79
CA CYS A 46 20.66 0.21 -9.31
C CYS A 46 20.68 0.30 -7.78
N LEU A 47 21.87 0.31 -7.19
CA LEU A 47 22.12 0.67 -5.79
C LEU A 47 23.27 1.69 -5.77
N ASP A 48 22.98 2.96 -5.51
CA ASP A 48 24.02 3.99 -5.39
C ASP A 48 23.64 5.06 -4.36
N ARG A 49 24.61 5.48 -3.54
CA ARG A 49 24.50 6.63 -2.61
C ARG A 49 23.21 6.72 -1.77
N GLY A 50 22.68 5.59 -1.33
CA GLY A 50 21.45 5.54 -0.51
C GLY A 50 20.15 5.66 -1.31
N LEU A 51 20.23 5.52 -2.64
CA LEU A 51 19.11 5.30 -3.55
C LEU A 51 19.18 3.88 -4.09
N ALA A 52 18.05 3.17 -4.04
CA ALA A 52 17.87 1.91 -4.72
C ALA A 52 16.79 2.04 -5.79
N VAL A 53 17.02 1.46 -6.96
CA VAL A 53 16.05 1.42 -8.06
C VAL A 53 15.69 -0.02 -8.33
N TYR A 54 14.40 -0.32 -8.23
CA TYR A 54 13.84 -1.62 -8.57
C TYR A 54 12.92 -1.47 -9.76
N ARG A 55 12.82 -2.52 -10.57
CA ARG A 55 12.04 -2.50 -11.80
C ARG A 55 11.32 -3.81 -12.02
N SER A 56 10.07 -3.71 -12.45
CA SER A 56 9.34 -4.81 -13.09
C SER A 56 9.09 -4.47 -14.56
N ARG A 57 8.36 -5.33 -15.27
CA ARG A 57 7.94 -5.04 -16.63
C ARG A 57 7.13 -3.74 -16.73
N PHE A 58 6.33 -3.42 -15.70
CA PHE A 58 5.37 -2.33 -15.75
C PHE A 58 5.64 -1.22 -14.74
N LEU A 59 6.46 -1.43 -13.72
CA LEU A 59 6.71 -0.45 -12.65
C LEU A 59 8.20 -0.20 -12.44
N ILE A 60 8.51 1.01 -11.98
CA ILE A 60 9.79 1.42 -11.45
C ILE A 60 9.54 1.85 -10.00
N ALA A 61 10.32 1.33 -9.05
CA ALA A 61 10.29 1.75 -7.67
C ALA A 61 11.61 2.42 -7.28
N LEU A 62 11.56 3.64 -6.74
CA LEU A 62 12.70 4.38 -6.22
C LEU A 62 12.64 4.36 -4.70
N VAL A 63 13.62 3.73 -4.06
CA VAL A 63 13.65 3.54 -2.61
C VAL A 63 14.71 4.44 -2.00
N PHE A 64 14.28 5.30 -1.09
CA PHE A 64 15.11 6.15 -0.25
C PHE A 64 14.97 5.72 1.21
N ALA A 65 15.86 4.82 1.65
CA ALA A 65 15.92 4.39 3.04
C ALA A 65 16.91 5.27 3.82
N ARG A 66 16.39 6.02 4.80
CA ARG A 66 17.15 6.86 5.73
C ARG A 66 16.79 6.48 7.16
N ASN A 67 17.63 6.86 8.13
CA ASN A 67 17.57 6.30 9.50
C ASN A 67 16.21 6.42 10.21
N GLU A 68 15.43 7.47 9.96
CA GLU A 68 14.12 7.69 10.60
C GLU A 68 12.96 7.75 9.59
N ASN A 69 13.22 7.52 8.31
CA ASN A 69 12.21 7.59 7.26
C ASN A 69 12.54 6.68 6.07
N LEU A 70 11.50 6.07 5.53
CA LEU A 70 11.51 5.28 4.31
C LEU A 70 10.56 5.94 3.32
N VAL A 71 11.06 6.24 2.13
CA VAL A 71 10.25 6.77 1.02
C VAL A 71 10.42 5.86 -0.17
N ILE A 72 9.30 5.47 -0.79
CA ILE A 72 9.28 4.60 -1.95
C ILE A 72 8.34 5.18 -3.01
N ASP A 73 8.90 5.77 -4.05
CA ASP A 73 8.12 6.22 -5.22
C ASP A 73 7.87 5.02 -6.13
N VAL A 74 6.63 4.82 -6.53
CA VAL A 74 6.20 3.79 -7.48
C VAL A 74 5.64 4.48 -8.71
N ILE A 75 6.30 4.26 -9.84
CA ILE A 75 6.06 4.96 -11.10
C ILE A 75 5.80 3.93 -12.20
N SER A 76 4.89 4.25 -13.12
CA SER A 76 4.71 3.44 -14.32
C SER A 76 5.98 3.40 -15.18
N SER A 77 6.32 2.23 -15.70
CA SER A 77 7.46 2.03 -16.62
C SER A 77 7.27 2.74 -17.96
N SER A 78 6.04 3.18 -18.30
CA SER A 78 5.79 4.04 -19.46
C SER A 78 6.31 5.47 -19.26
N GLY A 79 6.61 5.87 -18.02
CA GLY A 79 6.98 7.22 -17.64
C GLY A 79 5.79 8.14 -17.36
N GLU A 80 4.56 7.60 -17.35
CA GLU A 80 3.39 8.32 -16.85
C GLU A 80 3.56 8.58 -15.34
N LEU A 81 3.34 9.83 -14.94
CA LEU A 81 3.42 10.28 -13.54
C LEU A 81 2.05 10.61 -12.95
N SER A 82 0.99 10.56 -13.77
CA SER A 82 -0.37 10.88 -13.34
C SER A 82 -0.92 9.89 -12.31
N ASP A 83 -0.44 8.65 -12.36
CA ASP A 83 -0.80 7.53 -11.49
C ASP A 83 0.31 7.18 -10.48
N ALA A 84 1.39 7.95 -10.44
CA ALA A 84 2.52 7.69 -9.55
C ALA A 84 2.10 7.82 -8.07
N LEU A 85 2.58 6.89 -7.24
CA LEU A 85 2.29 6.84 -5.82
C LEU A 85 3.58 6.82 -5.01
N GLU A 86 3.57 7.48 -3.87
CA GLU A 86 4.63 7.47 -2.87
C GLU A 86 4.15 6.68 -1.65
N VAL A 87 4.92 5.66 -1.24
CA VAL A 87 4.74 4.98 0.05
C VAL A 87 5.76 5.53 1.02
N ILE A 88 5.29 6.22 2.06
CA ILE A 88 6.12 6.86 3.07
C ILE A 88 5.93 6.11 4.38
N ALA A 89 7.02 5.84 5.09
CA ALA A 89 6.97 5.38 6.47
C ALA A 89 7.95 6.18 7.35
N TYR A 90 7.49 6.63 8.51
CA TYR A 90 8.28 7.47 9.42
C TYR A 90 7.88 7.27 10.88
N HIS A 91 8.77 7.66 11.79
CA HIS A 91 8.48 7.75 13.22
C HIS A 91 8.12 9.19 13.58
N ASP A 92 6.86 9.43 13.93
CA ASP A 92 6.40 10.74 14.40
C ASP A 92 6.49 10.83 15.93
N LYS A 93 7.48 11.61 16.39
CA LYS A 93 7.76 11.83 17.81
C LYS A 93 6.75 12.72 18.54
N LYS A 94 5.86 13.41 17.82
CA LYS A 94 4.83 14.28 18.45
C LYS A 94 3.61 13.47 18.86
N ILE A 95 3.21 12.51 18.02
CA ILE A 95 2.10 11.59 18.32
C ILE A 95 2.60 10.26 18.89
N GLU A 96 3.91 10.10 19.07
CA GLU A 96 4.53 8.88 19.62
C GLU A 96 4.10 7.63 18.83
N ALA A 97 4.12 7.71 17.49
CA ALA A 97 3.63 6.66 16.61
C ALA A 97 4.51 6.47 15.37
N PHE A 98 4.50 5.26 14.82
CA PHE A 98 4.93 5.01 13.45
C PHE A 98 3.77 5.22 12.50
N VAL A 99 4.04 5.91 11.39
CA VAL A 99 3.04 6.20 10.35
C VAL A 99 3.50 5.60 9.03
N VAL A 100 2.57 4.96 8.31
CA VAL A 100 2.76 4.49 6.94
C VAL A 100 1.63 5.05 6.08
N GLU A 101 1.99 5.78 5.03
CA GLU A 101 1.08 6.54 4.17
C GLU A 101 1.29 6.19 2.70
N ILE A 102 0.21 6.19 1.92
CA ILE A 102 0.26 6.14 0.45
C ILE A 102 -0.30 7.46 -0.06
N LEU A 103 0.53 8.22 -0.78
CA LEU A 103 0.17 9.53 -1.32
C LEU A 103 0.33 9.55 -2.83
N PRO A 104 -0.48 10.30 -3.58
CA PRO A 104 -0.15 10.64 -4.96
C PRO A 104 1.17 11.41 -5.02
N THR A 105 2.07 11.04 -5.94
CA THR A 105 3.34 11.77 -6.14
C THR A 105 3.13 13.14 -6.81
N ASN A 106 1.94 13.40 -7.35
CA ASN A 106 1.57 14.67 -7.98
C ASN A 106 0.72 15.55 -7.05
N ASP A 107 1.19 16.79 -6.85
CA ASP A 107 0.51 17.85 -6.09
C ASP A 107 -0.71 18.46 -6.84
N LEU A 108 -1.04 17.92 -8.02
CA LEU A 108 -2.23 18.30 -8.75
C LEU A 108 -3.40 17.67 -8.01
N GLU A 109 -4.18 18.51 -7.34
CA GLU A 109 -5.50 18.21 -6.75
C GLU A 109 -6.19 17.08 -7.52
N TYR A 110 -5.95 15.84 -7.08
CA TYR A 110 -6.59 14.69 -7.67
C TYR A 110 -8.06 14.89 -7.30
N GLU A 111 -8.92 15.18 -8.28
CA GLU A 111 -10.35 15.45 -8.04
C GLU A 111 -11.09 14.22 -7.45
N GLY A 112 -10.39 13.10 -7.24
CA GLY A 112 -10.76 12.04 -6.32
C GLY A 112 -9.64 11.80 -5.30
N ASN A 113 -9.93 11.92 -4.01
CA ASN A 113 -8.99 11.47 -3.00
C ASN A 113 -8.71 9.97 -3.23
N ILE A 114 -7.45 9.57 -3.40
CA ILE A 114 -7.06 8.20 -3.11
C ILE A 114 -7.38 8.00 -1.62
N GLY A 115 -8.51 7.36 -1.34
CA GLY A 115 -9.09 7.22 0.00
C GLY A 115 -8.38 6.19 0.86
N ILE A 116 -7.05 6.10 0.74
CA ILE A 116 -6.25 5.15 1.49
C ILE A 116 -5.95 5.78 2.84
N GLU A 117 -6.60 5.24 3.86
CA GLU A 117 -6.31 5.59 5.24
C GLU A 117 -4.85 5.22 5.58
N PRO A 118 -4.12 6.07 6.33
CA PRO A 118 -2.78 5.75 6.80
C PRO A 118 -2.79 4.59 7.81
N ILE A 119 -1.69 3.84 7.87
CA ILE A 119 -1.41 2.97 9.02
C ILE A 119 -0.77 3.84 10.11
N ILE A 120 -1.38 3.86 11.30
CA ILE A 120 -0.85 4.53 12.50
C ILE A 120 -0.66 3.45 13.56
N ILE A 121 0.56 3.32 14.08
CA ILE A 121 0.94 2.29 15.06
C ILE A 121 1.57 2.98 16.25
N ASP A 122 0.99 2.83 17.44
CA ASP A 122 1.53 3.41 18.68
C ASP A 122 2.93 2.85 18.97
N GLU A 123 3.90 3.72 19.31
CA GLU A 123 5.31 3.33 19.43
C GLU A 123 5.57 2.37 20.60
N LYS A 124 4.71 2.38 21.63
CA LYS A 124 4.92 1.64 22.89
C LYS A 124 4.23 0.28 22.87
N SER A 125 2.99 0.24 22.44
CA SER A 125 2.15 -0.96 22.38
C SER A 125 2.33 -1.73 21.08
N LEU A 126 2.77 -1.05 20.00
CA LEU A 126 2.82 -1.59 18.64
C LEU A 126 1.45 -2.05 18.11
N GLU A 127 0.37 -1.58 18.73
CA GLU A 127 -0.99 -1.82 18.27
C GLU A 127 -1.41 -0.75 17.25
N PRO A 128 -2.21 -1.14 16.23
CA PRO A 128 -2.71 -0.20 15.25
C PRO A 128 -3.77 0.72 15.88
N GLU A 129 -3.61 2.03 15.69
CA GLU A 129 -4.58 3.06 16.08
C GLU A 129 -5.53 3.45 14.93
N SER A 130 -5.18 3.08 13.69
CA SER A 130 -6.01 3.21 12.50
C SER A 130 -6.41 1.84 11.93
N SER A 131 -7.40 1.80 11.04
CA SER A 131 -7.90 0.53 10.45
C SER A 131 -7.92 0.53 8.93
N PRO A 132 -6.77 0.75 8.27
CA PRO A 132 -6.71 0.83 6.82
C PRO A 132 -6.97 -0.53 6.17
N VAL A 133 -7.72 -0.51 5.07
CA VAL A 133 -8.09 -1.71 4.32
C VAL A 133 -6.97 -2.03 3.32
N LEU A 134 -6.03 -2.85 3.76
CA LEU A 134 -4.86 -3.23 2.96
C LEU A 134 -4.82 -4.74 2.71
N GLY A 135 -4.15 -5.13 1.64
CA GLY A 135 -4.09 -6.51 1.18
C GLY A 135 -3.15 -6.66 -0.01
N HIS A 136 -3.35 -7.71 -0.79
CA HIS A 136 -2.60 -7.95 -2.02
C HIS A 136 -3.54 -8.07 -3.22
N PHE A 137 -3.01 -7.84 -4.42
CA PHE A 137 -3.82 -7.91 -5.64
C PHE A 137 -3.72 -9.28 -6.34
N GLU A 138 -4.88 -9.81 -6.72
CA GLU A 138 -5.02 -11.00 -7.56
C GLU A 138 -5.93 -10.71 -8.76
N GLU A 139 -5.55 -11.25 -9.92
CA GLU A 139 -6.34 -11.19 -11.14
C GLU A 139 -7.08 -12.52 -11.32
N ASP A 140 -8.40 -12.46 -11.46
CA ASP A 140 -9.23 -13.60 -11.86
C ASP A 140 -10.02 -13.29 -13.14
N ASN A 141 -10.94 -14.19 -13.53
CA ASN A 141 -11.73 -14.05 -14.76
C ASN A 141 -12.72 -12.88 -14.76
N GLU A 142 -12.94 -12.24 -13.61
CA GLU A 142 -13.86 -11.11 -13.43
C GLU A 142 -13.14 -9.77 -13.31
N GLY A 143 -11.83 -9.77 -13.10
CA GLY A 143 -11.01 -8.55 -13.03
C GLY A 143 -9.88 -8.64 -12.00
N MET A 144 -9.39 -7.47 -11.59
CA MET A 144 -8.36 -7.31 -10.57
C MET A 144 -9.00 -7.03 -9.21
N PHE A 145 -8.61 -7.79 -8.19
CA PHE A 145 -9.19 -7.70 -6.84
C PHE A 145 -8.13 -7.42 -5.80
N LEU A 146 -8.41 -6.47 -4.92
CA LEU A 146 -7.77 -6.35 -3.62
C LEU A 146 -8.28 -7.49 -2.72
N VAL A 147 -7.39 -8.42 -2.40
CA VAL A 147 -7.67 -9.57 -1.55
C VAL A 147 -7.33 -9.22 -0.11
N ILE A 148 -8.34 -9.25 0.76
CA ILE A 148 -8.21 -8.95 2.19
C ILE A 148 -8.62 -10.17 3.03
N ASP A 149 -8.03 -10.29 4.22
CA ASP A 149 -8.40 -11.33 5.18
C ASP A 149 -9.65 -10.95 6.00
N GLY A 150 -10.18 -11.94 6.73
CA GLY A 150 -11.36 -11.73 7.58
C GLY A 150 -11.14 -10.72 8.71
N GLU A 151 -9.93 -10.62 9.26
CA GLU A 151 -9.61 -9.66 10.33
C GLU A 151 -9.68 -8.22 9.80
N THR A 152 -9.06 -7.97 8.64
CA THR A 152 -9.12 -6.69 7.94
C THR A 152 -10.56 -6.32 7.59
N TYR A 153 -11.35 -7.28 7.12
CA TYR A 153 -12.75 -7.06 6.80
C TYR A 153 -13.62 -6.73 8.03
N GLU A 154 -13.45 -7.43 9.15
CA GLU A 154 -14.20 -7.11 10.37
C GLU A 154 -13.80 -5.75 10.93
N ARG A 155 -12.50 -5.40 10.94
CA ARG A 155 -12.06 -4.04 11.33
C ARG A 155 -12.65 -2.96 10.43
N TRP A 156 -12.66 -3.18 9.13
CA TRP A 156 -13.27 -2.24 8.17
C TRP A 156 -14.77 -2.04 8.45
N LYS A 157 -15.47 -3.12 8.78
CA LYS A 157 -16.89 -3.10 9.15
C LYS A 157 -17.16 -2.44 10.51
N GLU A 158 -16.25 -2.57 11.46
CA GLU A 158 -16.30 -1.87 12.76
C GLU A 158 -16.01 -0.37 12.61
N GLY A 159 -15.07 -0.02 11.73
CA GLY A 159 -14.63 1.35 11.47
C GLY A 159 -15.59 2.20 10.64
N GLY A 160 -16.56 1.59 9.94
CA GLY A 160 -17.58 2.35 9.22
C GLY A 160 -18.24 1.62 8.05
N ASP A 161 -18.18 2.25 6.88
CA ASP A 161 -18.97 1.90 5.70
C ASP A 161 -18.21 1.00 4.71
N VAL A 162 -18.53 -0.30 4.73
CA VAL A 162 -17.99 -1.29 3.78
C VAL A 162 -18.44 -1.05 2.33
N THR A 163 -19.34 -0.10 2.09
CA THR A 163 -19.75 0.29 0.74
C THR A 163 -18.84 1.33 0.10
N THR A 164 -17.85 1.88 0.82
CA THR A 164 -16.87 2.82 0.25
C THR A 164 -15.61 2.10 -0.21
N CYS A 165 -15.19 2.32 -1.46
CA CYS A 165 -14.01 1.69 -2.03
C CYS A 165 -12.73 2.14 -1.31
N PRO A 166 -11.93 1.23 -0.74
CA PRO A 166 -10.72 1.60 -0.01
C PRO A 166 -9.58 2.09 -0.93
N ILE A 167 -9.75 2.00 -2.24
CA ILE A 167 -8.75 2.41 -3.23
C ILE A 167 -9.01 3.85 -3.70
N CYS A 168 -10.25 4.17 -4.07
CA CYS A 168 -10.60 5.45 -4.69
C CYS A 168 -11.73 6.24 -4.00
N GLY A 169 -12.30 5.72 -2.91
CA GLY A 169 -13.43 6.35 -2.21
C GLY A 169 -14.79 6.26 -2.92
N GLY A 170 -14.86 5.59 -4.09
CA GLY A 170 -16.10 5.35 -4.84
C GLY A 170 -17.06 4.36 -4.17
N GLU A 171 -18.25 4.13 -4.74
CA GLU A 171 -19.22 3.19 -4.17
C GLU A 171 -18.90 1.73 -4.59
N LEU A 172 -19.06 0.79 -3.66
CA LEU A 172 -18.86 -0.64 -3.86
C LEU A 172 -20.19 -1.39 -4.00
N ALA A 173 -20.29 -2.15 -5.09
CA ALA A 173 -21.39 -3.08 -5.30
C ALA A 173 -21.02 -4.48 -4.81
N TRP A 174 -21.55 -4.88 -3.65
CA TRP A 174 -21.31 -6.20 -3.05
C TRP A 174 -22.12 -7.33 -3.71
N ARG A 175 -21.46 -8.47 -3.91
CA ARG A 175 -22.03 -9.75 -4.37
C ARG A 175 -21.38 -10.90 -3.60
N GLY A 176 -21.96 -11.26 -2.45
CA GLY A 176 -21.40 -12.29 -1.57
C GLY A 176 -20.10 -11.80 -0.91
N GLU A 177 -18.98 -12.49 -1.16
CA GLU A 177 -17.67 -12.16 -0.58
C GLU A 177 -16.79 -11.27 -1.49
N LYS A 178 -17.35 -10.83 -2.62
CA LYS A 178 -16.72 -9.90 -3.55
C LYS A 178 -17.49 -8.59 -3.61
N ALA A 179 -16.79 -7.49 -3.80
CA ALA A 179 -17.34 -6.18 -4.13
C ALA A 179 -16.66 -5.63 -5.37
N TYR A 180 -17.36 -4.80 -6.15
CA TYR A 180 -16.81 -4.18 -7.36
C TYR A 180 -16.98 -2.68 -7.28
N CYS A 181 -15.94 -1.93 -7.60
CA CYS A 181 -16.01 -0.49 -7.76
C CYS A 181 -16.17 -0.14 -9.24
N PRO A 182 -17.27 0.50 -9.65
CA PRO A 182 -17.44 0.94 -11.03
C PRO A 182 -16.54 2.13 -11.37
N ASP A 183 -16.03 2.86 -10.37
CA ASP A 183 -15.27 4.10 -10.58
C ASP A 183 -13.80 3.84 -10.92
N CYS A 184 -13.12 2.94 -10.19
CA CYS A 184 -11.72 2.59 -10.45
C CYS A 184 -11.53 1.24 -11.16
N GLY A 185 -12.59 0.44 -11.33
CA GLY A 185 -12.52 -0.87 -12.00
C GLY A 185 -11.91 -2.00 -11.16
N TYR A 186 -11.41 -1.72 -9.96
CA TYR A 186 -10.95 -2.74 -9.02
C TYR A 186 -12.11 -3.35 -8.23
N GLY A 187 -11.95 -4.62 -7.87
CA GLY A 187 -12.80 -5.28 -6.88
C GLY A 187 -12.13 -5.43 -5.51
N VAL A 188 -12.92 -5.76 -4.51
CA VAL A 188 -12.44 -6.23 -3.19
C VAL A 188 -12.93 -7.66 -2.99
N LYS A 189 -12.07 -8.56 -2.50
CA LYS A 189 -12.40 -9.96 -2.24
C LYS A 189 -11.98 -10.33 -0.83
N VAL A 190 -12.94 -10.80 -0.03
CA VAL A 190 -12.68 -11.23 1.35
C VAL A 190 -12.37 -12.72 1.36
N VAL A 191 -11.25 -13.09 1.98
CA VAL A 191 -10.89 -14.49 2.20
C VAL A 191 -11.05 -14.81 3.68
N LYS A 192 -12.12 -15.51 4.03
CA LYS A 192 -12.35 -16.00 5.39
C LYS A 192 -11.47 -17.23 5.60
N LYS A 193 -10.44 -17.10 6.43
CA LYS A 193 -9.72 -18.26 6.98
C LYS A 193 -10.49 -18.84 8.17
#